data_AF-A0A9N9GQ04-F1
#
_entry.id   AF-A0A9N9GQ04-F1
#
_cell.length_a   1.000
_cell.length_b   1.000
_cell.length_c   1.000
_cell.angle_alpha   90.00
_cell.angle_beta   90.00
_cell.angle_gamma   90.00
#
_symmetry.space_group_name_H-M   'P 1'
#
loop_
_entity.id
_entity.type
_entity.pdbx_description
1 polymer ?
#
loop_
_entity_poly.entity_id
_entity_poly.type
_entity_poly.pdbx_seq_one_letter_code
_entity_poly.pdbx_strand_id
1 'polypeptide(L)' 'TIVKTRYVRLSVKEDSNLITSRAIGAYPVGHEDNIIEIVLFIPNNPNEKDFETQVIFKRDGYYSVGDKIIL' A
#
# COMPACT_ATOMS: atom_id res chain seq x y z
N THR A 1 5.94 -2.28 10.95
CA THR A 1 4.57 -2.37 11.52
C THR A 1 3.71 -3.28 10.67
N ILE A 2 2.97 -4.21 11.27
CA ILE A 2 1.98 -5.02 10.54
C ILE A 2 0.67 -4.25 10.46
N VAL A 3 0.17 -4.05 9.25
CA VAL A 3 -1.06 -3.32 8.98
C VAL A 3 -2.08 -4.27 8.34
N LYS A 4 -3.30 -4.30 8.88
CA LYS A 4 -4.44 -4.93 8.23
C LYS A 4 -5.17 -3.90 7.36
N THR A 5 -5.18 -4.09 6.05
CA THR A 5 -5.88 -3.20 5.12
C THR A 5 -7.40 -3.43 5.19
N ARG A 6 -8.18 -2.36 5.23
CA ARG A 6 -9.66 -2.39 5.24
C ARG A 6 -10.25 -1.89 3.92
N TYR A 7 -9.64 -0.85 3.36
CA TYR A 7 -10.03 -0.28 2.08
C TYR A 7 -8.82 -0.26 1.16
N VAL A 8 -9.05 -0.61 -0.10
CA VAL A 8 -8.04 -0.51 -1.16
C VAL A 8 -8.69 0.10 -2.38
N ARG A 9 -8.01 1.08 -2.98
CA ARG A 9 -8.35 1.67 -4.26
C ARG A 9 -7.13 1.63 -5.17
N LEU A 10 -7.34 1.13 -6.37
CA LEU A 10 -6.38 1.25 -7.47
C LEU A 10 -6.86 2.35 -8.40
N SER A 11 -5.94 3.21 -8.81
CA SER A 11 -6.16 4.17 -9.88
C SER A 11 -5.01 4.08 -10.86
N VAL A 12 -5.35 3.87 -12.12
CA VAL A 12 -4.44 4.00 -13.25
C VAL A 12 -4.63 5.41 -13.78
N LYS A 13 -3.55 6.18 -13.88
CA LYS A 13 -3.57 7.45 -14.62
C LYS A 13 -3.10 7.13 -16.04
N GLU A 14 -3.96 7.30 -17.03
CA GLU A 14 -3.66 6.96 -18.43
C GLU A 14 -2.41 7.68 -18.96
N ASP A 15 -2.13 8.89 -18.45
CA ASP A 15 -0.96 9.69 -18.84
C ASP A 15 0.32 9.42 -18.02
N SER A 16 0.26 8.55 -17.01
CA SER A 16 1.42 8.18 -16.23
C SER A 16 1.67 6.68 -16.36
N ASN A 17 2.91 6.27 -16.62
CA ASN A 17 3.32 4.86 -16.56
C ASN A 17 3.28 4.26 -15.14
N LEU A 18 2.44 4.80 -14.25
CA LEU A 18 2.32 4.43 -12.85
C LEU A 18 0.86 4.08 -12.50
N ILE A 19 0.72 3.01 -11.74
CA ILE A 19 -0.48 2.63 -11.00
C ILE A 19 -0.31 3.17 -9.58
N THR A 20 -1.32 3.92 -9.11
CA THR A 20 -1.38 4.31 -7.70
C THR A 20 -2.27 3.31 -6.95
N SER A 21 -1.71 2.66 -5.93
CA SER A 21 -2.43 1.80 -5.00
C SER A 21 -2.55 2.52 -3.66
N ARG A 22 -3.77 2.87 -3.28
CA ARG A 22 -4.10 3.51 -2.00
C ARG A 22 -4.80 2.50 -1.11
N ALA A 23 -4.32 2.33 0.10
CA ALA A 23 -4.94 1.50 1.11
C ALA A 23 -5.15 2.28 2.42
N ILE A 24 -6.27 2.02 3.09
CA ILE A 24 -6.49 2.45 4.47
C ILE A 24 -6.48 1.18 5.30
N GLY A 25 -5.60 1.14 6.30
CA GLY A 25 -5.44 0.01 7.19
C GLY A 25 -5.42 0.42 8.65
N ALA A 26 -5.42 -0.59 9.52
CA ALA A 26 -5.26 -0.43 10.95
C ALA A 26 -4.05 -1.23 11.44
N TYR A 27 -3.33 -0.70 12.41
CA TYR A 27 -2.25 -1.39 13.10
C TYR A 27 -2.35 -1.20 14.61
N PRO A 28 -2.04 -2.24 15.41
CA PRO A 28 -2.14 -2.14 16.85
C PRO A 28 -0.95 -1.38 17.44
N VAL A 29 -1.22 -0.51 18.40
CA VAL A 29 -0.22 0.08 19.32
C VAL A 29 -0.77 -0.08 20.74
N GLY A 30 -0.16 -0.99 21.50
CA GLY A 30 -0.71 -1.40 22.79
C GLY A 30 -2.08 -2.06 22.62
N HIS A 31 -3.11 -1.47 23.25
CA HIS A 31 -4.50 -1.94 23.18
C HIS A 31 -5.36 -1.18 22.15
N GLU A 32 -4.78 -0.23 21.42
CA GLU A 32 -5.50 0.63 20.49
C GLU A 32 -5.14 0.31 19.03
N ASP A 33 -6.15 0.28 18.16
CA ASP A 33 -5.97 0.22 16.71
C ASP A 33 -5.78 1.64 16.16
N ASN A 34 -4.63 1.87 15.52
CA ASN A 34 -4.31 3.13 14.86
C ASN A 34 -4.59 3.01 13.36
N ILE A 35 -5.18 4.05 12.77
CA ILE A 35 -5.45 4.09 11.34
C ILE A 35 -4.22 4.62 10.59
N ILE A 36 -3.91 4.00 9.46
CA ILE A 36 -2.87 4.45 8.54
C ILE A 36 -3.40 4.48 7.12
N GLU A 37 -3.03 5.52 6.39
CA GLU A 37 -3.17 5.57 4.94
C GLU A 37 -1.82 5.19 4.32
N ILE A 38 -1.84 4.24 3.40
CA ILE A 38 -0.67 3.79 2.66
C ILE A 38 -0.90 4.06 1.18
N VAL A 39 0.02 4.77 0.55
CA VAL A 39 -0.03 5.07 -0.89
C VAL A 39 1.24 4.51 -1.52
N LEU A 40 1.07 3.65 -2.52
CA LEU A 40 2.15 3.07 -3.28
C LEU A 40 2.02 3.45 -4.76
N PHE A 41 3.13 3.86 -5.36
CA PHE A 41 3.25 4.11 -6.78
C PHE A 41 4.02 2.96 -7.40
N ILE A 42 3.39 2.24 -8.31
CA ILE A 42 3.93 1.03 -8.95
C ILE A 42 4.02 1.30 -10.44
N PRO A 43 5.11 0.95 -11.14
CA PRO A 43 5.12 0.97 -12.60
C PRO A 43 3.97 0.15 -13.18
N ASN A 44 3.30 0.72 -14.19
CA ASN A 44 2.30 0.02 -14.99
C ASN A 44 2.95 -1.00 -15.93
N ASN A 45 4.19 -0.73 -16.35
CA ASN A 45 4.99 -1.66 -17.12
C ASN A 45 5.45 -2.84 -16.23
N PRO A 46 5.04 -4.09 -16.51
CA PRO A 46 5.43 -5.25 -15.71
C PRO A 46 6.94 -5.48 -15.67
N ASN A 47 7.67 -5.05 -16.70
CA ASN A 47 9.13 -5.21 -16.78
C ASN A 47 9.88 -4.24 -15.87
N GLU A 48 9.24 -3.14 -15.45
CA GLU A 48 9.80 -2.15 -14.53
C GLU A 48 9.39 -2.43 -13.07
N LYS A 49 8.48 -3.37 -12.86
CA LYS A 49 7.94 -3.71 -11.55
C LYS A 49 8.88 -4.66 -10.82
N ASP A 50 9.30 -4.27 -9.63
CA ASP A 50 9.97 -5.18 -8.70
C ASP A 50 8.92 -5.98 -7.94
N PHE A 51 8.72 -7.24 -8.30
CA PHE A 51 7.72 -8.10 -7.67
C PHE A 51 8.10 -8.55 -6.26
N GLU A 52 9.37 -8.42 -5.85
CA GLU A 52 9.82 -8.78 -4.50
C GLU A 52 9.46 -7.69 -3.50
N THR A 53 9.54 -6.41 -3.91
CA THR A 53 9.32 -5.25 -3.02
C THR A 53 8.01 -4.51 -3.29
N GLN A 54 7.45 -4.57 -4.50
CA GLN A 54 6.23 -3.85 -4.89
C GLN A 54 5.03 -4.79 -4.98
N VAL A 55 4.07 -4.56 -4.09
CA VAL A 55 2.82 -5.35 -4.03
C VAL A 55 1.61 -4.45 -4.20
N ILE A 56 0.59 -4.95 -4.91
CA ILE A 56 -0.73 -4.32 -4.91
C ILE A 56 -1.45 -4.73 -3.63
N PHE A 57 -1.90 -3.74 -2.85
CA PHE A 57 -2.70 -4.03 -1.67
C PHE A 57 -3.98 -4.80 -2.05
N LYS A 58 -4.38 -5.73 -1.19
CA LYS A 58 -5.65 -6.45 -1.25
C LYS A 58 -6.47 -6.03 -0.05
N ARG A 59 -7.80 -6.00 -0.21
CA ARG A 59 -8.71 -5.79 0.91
C ARG A 59 -8.55 -6.92 1.92
N ASP A 60 -8.58 -6.60 3.21
CA ASP A 60 -8.43 -7.54 4.33
C ASP A 60 -7.09 -8.29 4.37
N GLY A 61 -6.09 -7.80 3.63
CA GLY A 61 -4.73 -8.33 3.64
C GLY A 61 -3.89 -7.80 4.80
N TYR A 62 -2.83 -8.52 5.14
CA TYR A 62 -1.85 -8.10 6.14
C TYR A 62 -0.53 -7.78 5.46
N TYR A 63 0.03 -6.62 5.76
CA TYR A 63 1.25 -6.12 5.15
C TYR A 63 2.24 -5.65 6.20
N SER A 64 3.50 -6.03 6.04
CA SER A 64 4.59 -5.45 6.83
C SER A 64 5.05 -4.17 6.15
N VAL A 65 4.86 -3.04 6.83
CA VAL A 65 5.38 -1.73 6.40
C VAL A 65 6.65 -1.48 7.19
N GLY A 66 7.79 -1.51 6.49
CA GLY A 66 9.12 -1.47 7.08
C GLY A 66 9.91 -0.20 6.81
N ASP A 67 9.39 0.72 6.00
CA ASP A 67 10.15 1.88 5.50
C ASP A 67 9.62 3.23 6.00
N LYS A 68 10.48 4.25 5.90
CA LYS A 68 10.30 5.60 6.44
C LYS A 68 8.92 6.18 6.11
N ILE A 69 8.05 6.29 7.12
CA ILE A 69 6.86 7.13 7.05
C ILE A 69 7.36 8.58 7.02
N ILE A 70 7.33 9.22 5.85
CA ILE A 70 7.55 10.67 5.74
C ILE A 70 6.21 11.34 6.03
N LEU A 71 6.11 11.94 7.22
CA LEU A 71 4.97 12.75 7.67
C LEU A 71 4.96 14.11 6.96
#